data_AF-A0A7J3KIQ5-F1
#
_entry.id   AF-A0A7J3KIQ5-F1
#
_cell.length_a   1.000
_cell.length_b   1.000
_cell.length_c   1.000
_cell.angle_alpha   90.00
_cell.angle_beta   90.00
_cell.angle_gamma   90.00
#
_symmetry.space_group_name_H-M   'P 1'
#
loop_
_entity.id
_entity.type
_entity.pdbx_description
1 polymer ?
#
loop_
_entity_poly.entity_id
_entity_poly.type
_entity_poly.pdbx_seq_one_letter_code
_entity_poly.pdbx_strand_id
1 'polypeptide(L)' 'MKGVPILLVFFVIFLAASLLIPTPMFPGNILCALIGDFAAEYKEWVSAAFNAVFYGVILWLVFIAVSRRFEEK' A
#
# COMPACT_ATOMS: atom_id res chain seq x y z
N MET A 1 -19.46 -5.69 0.04
CA MET A 1 -18.68 -4.69 0.82
C MET A 1 -18.34 -3.52 -0.10
N LYS A 2 -19.03 -2.38 0.02
CA LYS A 2 -18.90 -1.25 -0.93
C LYS A 2 -17.47 -0.66 -1.02
N GLY A 3 -16.61 -0.89 -0.01
CA GLY A 3 -15.25 -0.33 0.04
C GLY A 3 -14.15 -1.13 -0.67
N VAL A 4 -14.40 -2.36 -1.13
CA VAL A 4 -13.36 -3.20 -1.77
C VAL A 4 -12.83 -2.63 -3.09
N PRO A 5 -13.69 -2.09 -4.00
CA PRO A 5 -13.20 -1.45 -5.22
C PRO A 5 -12.30 -0.25 -4.94
N ILE A 6 -12.58 0.49 -3.87
CA ILE A 6 -11.83 1.68 -3.45
C ILE A 6 -10.43 1.27 -2.97
N LEU A 7 -10.34 0.21 -2.17
CA LEU A 7 -9.07 -0.37 -1.76
C LEU A 7 -8.24 -0.80 -2.98
N LEU A 8 -8.86 -1.44 -3.97
CA LEU A 8 -8.19 -1.88 -5.20
C LEU A 8 -7.61 -0.69 -5.98
N VAL A 9 -8.39 0.39 -6.14
CA VAL A 9 -7.91 1.61 -6.82
C VAL A 9 -6.72 2.22 -6.08
N PHE A 10 -6.82 2.40 -4.76
CA PHE A 10 -5.69 2.94 -3.99
C PHE A 10 -4.47 2.02 -4.05
N PHE A 11 -4.67 0.71 -3.96
CA PHE A 11 -3.60 -0.27 -4.09
C PHE A 11 -2.87 -0.13 -5.44
N VAL A 12 -3.59 -0.09 -6.56
CA VAL A 12 -2.98 0.04 -7.90
C VAL A 12 -2.20 1.36 -8.04
N ILE A 13 -2.77 2.47 -7.55
CA ILE A 13 -2.10 3.78 -7.59
C ILE A 13 -0.80 3.75 -6.77
N PHE A 14 -0.85 3.24 -5.53
CA PHE A 14 0.33 3.16 -4.68
C PHE A 14 1.37 2.17 -5.17
N LEU A 15 0.96 1.07 -5.80
CA LEU A 15 1.86 0.11 -6.43
C LEU A 15 2.63 0.78 -7.57
N ALA A 16 1.90 1.43 -8.48
CA ALA A 16 2.52 2.15 -9.60
C ALA A 16 3.45 3.27 -9.10
N ALA A 17 2.99 4.08 -8.14
CA ALA A 17 3.82 5.13 -7.54
C ALA A 17 5.07 4.56 -6.88
N SER A 18 4.95 3.48 -6.10
CA SER A 18 6.10 2.87 -5.41
C SER A 18 7.12 2.26 -6.37
N LEU A 19 6.70 1.74 -7.52
CA LEU A 19 7.60 1.25 -8.56
C LEU A 19 8.34 2.38 -9.30
N LEU A 20 7.70 3.53 -9.45
CA LEU A 20 8.27 4.68 -10.19
C LEU A 20 9.20 5.55 -9.32
N ILE A 21 9.14 5.41 -7.99
CA ILE A 21 9.96 6.21 -7.08
C ILE A 21 11.37 5.61 -7.00
N PRO A 22 12.42 6.37 -7.36
CA PRO A 22 13.80 5.88 -7.41
C PRO A 22 14.46 5.74 -6.03
N THR A 23 13.69 5.90 -4.96
CA THR A 23 14.17 5.88 -3.57
C THR A 23 13.42 4.84 -2.75
N PRO A 24 14.09 4.14 -1.82
CA PRO A 24 13.47 3.12 -1.00
C PRO A 24 12.38 3.73 -0.11
N MET A 25 11.13 3.32 -0.35
CA MET A 25 9.97 3.83 0.38
C MET A 25 9.63 2.91 1.57
N PHE A 26 9.46 3.53 2.74
CA PHE A 26 8.98 2.88 3.96
C PHE A 26 7.49 2.50 3.83
N PRO A 27 7.01 1.42 4.47
CA PRO A 27 7.76 0.41 5.23
C PRO A 27 8.35 -0.74 4.39
N GLY A 28 8.09 -0.79 3.08
CA GLY A 28 8.50 -1.88 2.19
C GLY A 28 10.01 -2.12 2.18
N ASN A 29 10.81 -1.06 2.27
CA ASN A 29 12.26 -1.16 2.35
C ASN A 29 12.77 -1.88 3.63
N ILE A 30 12.09 -1.72 4.77
CA ILE A 30 12.42 -2.41 6.03
C ILE A 30 12.12 -3.89 5.90
N LEU A 31 10.98 -4.22 5.29
CA LEU A 31 10.58 -5.62 5.10
C LEU A 31 11.57 -6.34 4.19
N CYS A 32 12.02 -5.69 3.11
CA CYS A 32 13.10 -6.19 2.28
C CYS A 32 14.44 -6.31 3.01
N ALA A 33 14.77 -5.37 3.91
CA ALA A 33 15.98 -5.46 4.73
C ALA A 33 15.93 -6.63 5.74
N LEU A 34 14.74 -6.96 6.24
CA LEU A 34 14.52 -8.05 7.20
C LEU A 34 14.57 -9.44 6.54
N ILE A 35 14.13 -9.54 5.28
CA ILE A 35 14.13 -10.80 4.51
C ILE A 35 15.52 -11.15 3.94
N GLY A 36 16.43 -10.16 3.87
CA GLY A 36 17.81 -10.38 3.42
C GLY A 36 17.90 -10.75 1.93
N ASP A 37 18.96 -11.49 1.57
CA ASP A 37 19.30 -11.84 0.17
C ASP A 37 18.21 -12.63 -0.56
N PHE A 38 17.28 -13.27 0.17
CA PHE A 38 16.16 -14.01 -0.40
C PHE A 38 15.22 -13.12 -1.26
N ALA A 39 15.21 -11.81 -1.00
CA ALA A 39 14.43 -10.84 -1.77
C ALA A 39 15.29 -9.95 -2.68
N ALA A 40 16.59 -10.21 -2.86
CA ALA A 40 17.47 -9.30 -3.60
C ALA A 40 17.00 -9.09 -5.06
N GLU A 41 16.57 -10.15 -5.74
CA GLU A 41 16.11 -10.11 -7.14
C GLU A 41 14.72 -9.49 -7.30
N TYR A 42 13.86 -9.59 -6.28
CA TYR A 42 12.48 -9.09 -6.31
C TYR A 42 12.25 -7.89 -5.39
N LYS A 43 13.33 -7.25 -4.93
CA LYS A 43 13.30 -6.26 -3.85
C LYS A 43 12.35 -5.10 -4.16
N GLU A 44 12.43 -4.59 -5.38
CA GLU A 44 11.59 -3.48 -5.84
C GLU A 44 10.11 -3.87 -5.88
N TRP A 45 9.79 -5.03 -6.46
CA TRP A 45 8.43 -5.54 -6.55
C TRP A 45 7.82 -5.86 -5.19
N VAL A 46 8.58 -6.52 -4.31
CA VAL A 46 8.14 -6.88 -2.95
C VAL A 46 7.93 -5.62 -2.12
N SER A 47 8.87 -4.67 -2.18
CA SER A 47 8.74 -3.39 -1.48
C SER A 47 7.53 -2.60 -2.00
N ALA A 48 7.35 -2.52 -3.32
CA ALA A 48 6.24 -1.80 -3.91
C ALA A 48 4.88 -2.43 -3.57
N ALA A 49 4.78 -3.75 -3.62
CA ALA A 49 3.59 -4.48 -3.22
C ALA A 49 3.26 -4.23 -1.74
N PHE A 50 4.25 -4.29 -0.86
CA PHE A 50 4.03 -4.05 0.56
C PHE A 50 3.60 -2.61 0.84
N ASN A 51 4.25 -1.62 0.19
CA ASN A 51 3.86 -0.22 0.28
C ASN A 51 2.43 0.00 -0.22
N ALA A 52 2.07 -0.61 -1.35
CA ALA A 52 0.73 -0.54 -1.90
C ALA A 52 -0.34 -1.09 -0.95
N VAL A 53 -0.08 -2.25 -0.32
CA VAL A 53 -0.98 -2.79 0.72
C VAL A 53 -1.05 -1.84 1.91
N PHE A 54 0.09 -1.42 2.44
CA PHE A 54 0.17 -0.62 3.66
C PHE A 54 -0.59 0.71 3.51
N TYR A 55 -0.26 1.49 2.48
CA TYR A 55 -0.89 2.78 2.24
C TYR A 55 -2.33 2.64 1.72
N GLY A 56 -2.60 1.63 0.89
CA GLY A 56 -3.95 1.33 0.44
C GLY A 56 -4.90 1.01 1.59
N VAL A 57 -4.46 0.18 2.55
CA VAL A 57 -5.25 -0.15 3.75
C VAL A 57 -5.46 1.08 4.63
N ILE A 58 -4.44 1.90 4.86
CA ILE A 58 -4.58 3.13 5.65
C ILE A 58 -5.63 4.05 5.03
N LEU A 59 -5.55 4.35 3.74
CA LEU A 59 -6.54 5.20 3.07
C LEU A 59 -7.93 4.58 3.09
N TRP A 60 -8.02 3.26 2.91
CA TRP A 60 -9.30 2.55 2.97
C TRP A 60 -9.94 2.64 4.36
N LEU A 61 -9.17 2.51 5.44
CA LEU A 61 -9.65 2.70 6.81
C LEU A 61 -10.13 4.13 7.05
N VAL A 62 -9.37 5.12 6.58
CA VAL A 62 -9.77 6.54 6.65
C VAL A 62 -11.08 6.76 5.89
N PHE A 63 -11.19 6.21 4.67
CA PHE A 63 -12.40 6.30 3.87
C PHE A 63 -13.59 5.69 4.62
N ILE A 64 -13.47 4.50 5.18
CA ILE A 64 -14.53 3.87 5.98
C ILE A 64 -14.92 4.73 7.16
N ALA A 65 -13.95 5.25 7.92
CA ALA A 65 -14.23 6.10 9.08
C ALA A 65 -14.99 7.37 8.70
N VAL A 66 -14.59 8.00 7.59
CA VAL A 66 -15.25 9.19 7.03
C VAL A 66 -16.65 8.86 6.51
N SER A 67 -16.82 7.80 5.73
CA SER A 67 -18.13 7.38 5.21
C SER A 67 -19.13 7.08 6.34
N ARG A 68 -18.69 6.40 7.39
CA ARG A 68 -19.54 6.13 8.57
C ARG A 68 -20.02 7.41 9.25
N ARG A 69 -19.16 8.43 9.33
CA ARG A 69 -19.51 9.75 9.87
C ARG A 69 -20.55 10.51 9.02
N PHE A 70 -20.65 10.22 7.73
CA PHE A 70 -21.63 10.83 6.84
C PHE A 70 -22.97 10.07 6.80
N GLU A 71 -22.99 8.76 7.07
CA GLU A 71 -24.23 7.98 7.17
C GLU A 71 -24.99 8.22 8.49
N GLU A 72 -24.33 8.72 9.54
CA GLU A 72 -24.96 9.08 10.83
C GLU A 72 -25.67 10.47 10.83
N LYS A 73 -25.78 11.12 9.67
CA LYS A 73 -26.58 12.33 9.45
C LYS A 73 -27.75 12.04 8.50
#